data_AF-A0A352R150-F1
#
_entry.id   AF-A0A352R150-F1
#
_cell.length_a   1.000
_cell.length_b   1.000
_cell.length_c   1.000
_cell.angle_alpha   90.00
_cell.angle_beta   90.00
_cell.angle_gamma   90.00
#
_symmetry.space_group_name_H-M   'P 1'
#
loop_
_entity.id
_entity.type
_entity.pdbx_description
1 polymer ?
#
loop_
_entity_poly.entity_id
_entity_poly.type
_entity_poly.pdbx_seq_one_letter_code
_entity_poly.pdbx_strand_id
1 'polypeptide(L)'
;GSSGTIKALAALSGKQQQGLAMVTADSMANIEKRIMQFGSLDEVVLNDLRSDRWEILPAGYAITLGIMQAFELSELYFSSGALREGVIASQIEAKSKPLHPCVKVLN
;
A
#
# COMPACT_ATOMS: atom_id res chain seq x y z
N GLY A 1 1.55 -4.81 -0.74
CA GLY A 1 1.70 -3.64 -1.63
C GLY A 1 1.98 -2.37 -0.85
N SER A 2 2.19 -1.24 -1.54
CA SER A 2 2.72 -0.01 -0.91
C SER A 2 1.82 1.23 -0.98
N SER A 3 0.67 1.15 -1.66
CA SER A 3 -0.22 2.31 -1.86
C SER A 3 -0.86 2.79 -0.54
N GLY A 4 -1.35 4.04 -0.56
CA GLY A 4 -2.04 4.65 0.59
C GLY A 4 -3.27 3.87 1.05
N THR A 5 -3.97 3.19 0.13
CA THR A 5 -5.09 2.29 0.43
C THR A 5 -4.62 1.06 1.19
N ILE A 6 -3.58 0.37 0.70
CA ILE A 6 -3.06 -0.82 1.37
C ILE A 6 -2.51 -0.45 2.75
N LYS A 7 -1.89 0.73 2.89
CA LYS A 7 -1.47 1.27 4.19
C LYS A 7 -2.64 1.42 5.16
N ALA A 8 -3.77 1.97 4.70
CA ALA A 8 -4.96 2.15 5.53
C ALA A 8 -5.59 0.80 5.91
N LEU A 9 -5.72 -0.13 4.96
CA LEU A 9 -6.23 -1.48 5.22
C LEU A 9 -5.34 -2.24 6.20
N ALA A 10 -4.02 -2.16 6.06
CA ALA A 10 -3.08 -2.80 6.98
C ALA A 10 -3.15 -2.19 8.39
N ALA A 11 -3.33 -0.87 8.50
CA ALA A 11 -3.55 -0.22 9.79
C ALA A 11 -4.87 -0.68 10.46
N LEU A 12 -5.96 -0.75 9.69
CA LEU A 12 -7.26 -1.24 10.17
C LEU A 12 -7.27 -2.73 10.50
N SER A 13 -6.44 -3.51 9.80
CA SER A 13 -6.29 -4.95 10.04
C SER A 13 -5.74 -5.23 11.45
N GLY A 14 -4.81 -4.40 11.93
CA GLY A 14 -4.11 -4.63 13.19
C GLY A 14 -3.24 -5.89 13.22
N LYS A 15 -3.03 -6.52 12.05
CA LYS A 15 -2.22 -7.74 11.90
C LYS A 15 -0.80 -7.36 11.51
N GLN A 16 0.16 -8.09 12.06
CA GLN A 16 1.57 -7.94 11.76
C GLN A 16 2.28 -9.28 11.85
N GLN A 17 3.20 -9.54 10.93
CA GLN A 17 4.10 -10.68 10.98
C GLN A 17 5.52 -10.19 10.68
N GLN A 18 6.50 -10.63 11.48
CA GLN A 18 7.91 -10.23 11.36
C GLN A 18 8.13 -8.70 11.34
N GLY A 19 7.31 -7.95 12.08
CA GLY A 19 7.41 -6.49 12.11
C GLY A 19 6.78 -5.76 10.91
N LEU A 20 6.17 -6.50 9.98
CA LEU A 20 5.50 -5.94 8.81
C LEU A 20 3.98 -6.02 8.96
N ALA A 21 3.31 -4.86 8.92
CA ALA A 21 1.86 -4.81 8.91
C ALA A 21 1.31 -5.51 7.66
N MET A 22 0.19 -6.21 7.82
CA MET A 22 -0.38 -7.02 6.74
C MET A 22 -1.89 -6.98 6.75
N VAL A 23 -2.47 -7.40 5.63
CA VAL A 23 -3.90 -7.61 5.46
C VAL A 23 -4.10 -9.11 5.20
N THR A 24 -4.97 -9.74 5.97
CA THR A 24 -5.39 -11.14 5.80
C THR A 24 -6.84 -11.22 5.36
N ALA A 25 -7.26 -12.36 4.81
CA ALA A 25 -8.66 -12.62 4.44
C ALA A 25 -9.63 -12.33 5.60
N ASP A 26 -9.33 -12.80 6.81
CA ASP A 26 -10.16 -12.54 8.00
C ASP A 26 -10.23 -11.05 8.34
N SER A 27 -9.11 -10.33 8.21
CA SER A 27 -9.11 -8.89 8.46
C SER A 27 -9.93 -8.13 7.42
N MET A 28 -9.93 -8.58 6.17
CA MET A 28 -10.77 -8.00 5.11
C MET A 28 -12.25 -8.21 5.42
N ALA A 29 -12.66 -9.38 5.90
CA ALA A 29 -14.05 -9.62 6.32
C ALA A 29 -14.46 -8.73 7.51
N ASN A 30 -13.54 -8.45 8.45
CA ASN A 30 -13.81 -7.54 9.55
C ASN A 30 -13.90 -6.07 9.11
N ILE A 31 -13.05 -5.66 8.16
CA ILE A 31 -13.08 -4.33 7.56
C ILE A 31 -14.37 -4.13 6.76
N GLU A 32 -14.82 -5.16 6.03
CA GLU A 32 -16.10 -5.16 5.31
C GLU A 32 -17.28 -4.80 6.22
N LYS A 33 -17.37 -5.48 7.37
CA LYS A 33 -18.41 -5.21 8.37
C LYS A 33 -18.39 -3.76 8.85
N ARG A 34 -17.20 -3.18 9.03
CA ARG A 34 -17.05 -1.77 9.42
C ARG A 34 -17.47 -0.83 8.29
N ILE A 35 -17.13 -1.14 7.05
CA ILE A 35 -17.55 -0.34 5.88
C ILE A 35 -19.08 -0.36 5.76
N MET A 36 -19.71 -1.52 5.95
CA MET A 36 -21.16 -1.71 5.84
C MET A 36 -21.96 -1.09 6.99
N GLN A 37 -21.33 -0.65 8.08
CA GLN A 37 -22.02 0.02 9.19
C GLN A 37 -22.56 1.42 8.82
N PHE A 38 -22.05 2.01 7.74
CA PHE A 38 -22.42 3.36 7.32
C PHE A 38 -23.37 3.29 6.11
N GLY A 39 -24.50 4.00 6.19
CA GLY A 39 -25.47 4.08 5.09
C GLY A 39 -25.08 5.10 4.03
N SER A 40 -24.28 6.10 4.40
CA SER A 40 -23.70 7.11 3.50
C SER A 40 -22.22 7.34 3.83
N LEU A 41 -21.44 7.72 2.81
CA LEU A 41 -20.03 8.12 2.97
C LEU A 41 -19.90 9.41 3.81
N ASP A 42 -20.94 10.24 3.85
CA ASP A 42 -20.97 11.50 4.61
C ASP A 42 -21.12 11.28 6.13
N GLU A 43 -21.57 10.10 6.55
CA GLU A 43 -21.85 9.76 7.95
C GLU A 43 -20.64 9.16 8.68
N VAL A 44 -19.51 8.99 7.98
CA VAL A 44 -18.40 8.23 8.54
C VAL A 44 -17.50 9.11 9.40
N VAL A 45 -17.67 8.99 10.72
CA VAL A 45 -16.72 9.49 11.71
C VAL A 45 -16.06 8.32 12.41
N LEU A 46 -14.84 7.97 11.98
CA LEU A 46 -13.99 7.00 12.67
C LEU A 46 -12.73 7.70 13.14
N ASN A 47 -12.55 7.77 14.46
CA ASN A 47 -11.39 8.42 15.10
C ASN A 47 -10.05 7.80 14.70
N ASP A 48 -10.09 6.57 14.17
CA ASP A 48 -8.90 5.76 13.88
C ASP A 48 -8.29 6.06 12.50
N LEU A 49 -9.00 6.79 11.64
CA LEU A 49 -8.54 7.17 10.30
C LEU A 49 -8.88 8.63 10.01
N ARG A 50 -8.00 9.34 9.28
CA ARG A 50 -8.35 10.68 8.78
C ARG A 50 -9.56 10.59 7.84
N SER A 51 -10.47 11.57 7.95
CA SER A 51 -11.72 11.63 7.18
C SER A 51 -11.52 11.50 5.66
N ASP A 52 -10.48 12.15 5.12
CA ASP A 52 -10.13 12.11 3.69
C ASP A 52 -9.78 10.72 3.16
N ARG A 53 -9.46 9.76 4.05
CA ARG A 53 -9.17 8.39 3.65
C ARG A 53 -10.41 7.51 3.61
N TRP A 54 -11.48 7.89 4.30
CA TRP A 54 -12.65 7.04 4.39
C TRP A 54 -13.51 7.07 3.13
N GLU A 55 -13.65 8.23 2.49
CA GLU A 55 -14.38 8.37 1.23
C GLU A 55 -13.87 7.42 0.14
N ILE A 56 -12.55 7.19 0.10
CA ILE A 56 -11.90 6.31 -0.89
C ILE A 56 -11.68 4.88 -0.41
N LEU A 57 -11.87 4.60 0.89
CA LEU A 57 -11.56 3.30 1.47
C LEU A 57 -12.44 2.17 0.91
N PRO A 58 -13.76 2.31 0.73
CA PRO A 58 -14.60 1.23 0.19
C PRO A 58 -14.19 0.81 -1.22
N ALA A 59 -13.91 1.76 -2.09
CA ALA A 59 -13.42 1.48 -3.44
C ALA A 59 -12.06 0.77 -3.39
N GLY A 60 -11.15 1.27 -2.55
CA GLY A 60 -9.84 0.66 -2.33
C GLY A 60 -9.89 -0.75 -1.73
N TYR A 61 -10.81 -0.98 -0.81
CA TYR A 61 -11.11 -2.29 -0.22
C TYR A 61 -11.57 -3.26 -1.31
N ALA A 62 -12.56 -2.90 -2.12
CA ALA A 62 -13.11 -3.76 -3.16
C ALA A 62 -12.04 -4.18 -4.18
N ILE A 63 -11.21 -3.24 -4.64
CA ILE A 63 -10.12 -3.54 -5.57
C ILE A 63 -9.08 -4.47 -4.91
N THR A 64 -8.70 -4.20 -3.66
CA THR A 64 -7.71 -5.02 -2.96
C THR A 64 -8.24 -6.44 -2.72
N LEU A 65 -9.51 -6.57 -2.34
CA LEU A 65 -10.16 -7.87 -2.18
C LEU A 65 -10.19 -8.64 -3.51
N GLY A 66 -10.58 -7.98 -4.61
CA GLY A 66 -10.59 -8.59 -5.93
C GLY A 66 -9.20 -9.08 -6.36
N ILE A 67 -8.15 -8.31 -6.08
CA ILE A 67 -6.76 -8.75 -6.30
C ILE A 67 -6.43 -9.98 -5.44
N MET A 68 -6.73 -9.95 -4.14
CA MET A 68 -6.46 -11.09 -3.26
C MET A 68 -7.18 -12.36 -3.74
N GLN A 69 -8.44 -12.24 -4.17
CA GLN A 69 -9.22 -13.37 -4.69
C GLN A 69 -8.70 -13.87 -6.03
N ALA A 70 -8.39 -12.97 -6.97
CA ALA A 70 -7.91 -13.33 -8.30
C ALA A 70 -6.57 -14.06 -8.29
N PHE A 71 -5.73 -13.81 -7.28
CA PHE A 71 -4.42 -14.42 -7.12
C PHE A 71 -4.34 -15.41 -5.94
N GLU A 72 -5.46 -15.76 -5.34
CA GLU A 72 -5.56 -16.69 -4.20
C GLU A 72 -4.62 -16.33 -3.03
N LEU A 73 -4.49 -15.02 -2.75
CA LEU A 73 -3.62 -14.50 -1.70
C LEU A 73 -4.33 -14.56 -0.34
N SER A 74 -3.75 -15.29 0.61
CA SER A 74 -4.20 -15.31 2.01
C SER A 74 -3.73 -14.09 2.80
N GLU A 75 -2.58 -13.52 2.42
CA GLU A 75 -1.90 -12.42 3.10
C GLU A 75 -1.33 -11.41 2.12
N LEU A 76 -1.41 -10.12 2.47
CA LEU A 76 -0.81 -9.02 1.73
C LEU A 76 -0.06 -8.09 2.67
N TYR A 77 1.27 -8.10 2.60
CA TYR A 77 2.13 -7.26 3.42
C TYR A 77 2.16 -5.82 2.91
N PHE A 78 2.11 -4.86 3.83
CA PHE A 78 2.38 -3.46 3.52
C PHE A 78 3.89 -3.24 3.37
N SER A 79 4.29 -2.59 2.27
CA SER A 79 5.66 -2.12 2.06
C SER A 79 5.69 -0.59 2.11
N SER A 80 6.61 -0.04 2.89
CA SER A 80 6.84 1.41 2.94
C SER A 80 7.51 1.95 1.67
N GLY A 81 8.20 1.10 0.91
CA GLY A 81 8.86 1.48 -0.33
C GLY A 81 7.94 1.43 -1.54
N ALA A 82 8.00 2.47 -2.38
CA ALA A 82 7.27 2.58 -3.62
C ALA A 82 8.15 3.23 -4.71
N LEU A 83 7.52 3.98 -5.62
CA LEU A 83 8.18 4.58 -6.77
C LEU A 83 9.29 5.57 -6.38
N ARG A 84 9.05 6.40 -5.35
CA ARG A 84 10.02 7.41 -4.92
C ARG A 84 11.32 6.76 -4.47
N GLU A 85 11.23 5.74 -3.63
CA GLU A 85 12.36 5.00 -3.10
C GLU A 85 13.13 4.29 -4.23
N GLY A 86 12.40 3.70 -5.19
CA GLY A 86 13.00 3.10 -6.38
C GLY A 86 13.77 4.09 -7.27
N VAL A 87 13.22 5.29 -7.49
CA VAL A 87 13.89 6.36 -8.27
C VAL A 87 15.14 6.86 -7.56
N ILE A 88 15.09 7.05 -6.24
CA ILE A 88 16.26 7.47 -5.48
C ILE A 88 17.36 6.39 -5.54
N ALA A 89 16.99 5.13 -5.34
CA ALA A 89 17.94 4.02 -5.41
C ALA A 89 18.60 3.91 -6.79
N SER A 90 17.84 4.04 -7.87
CA SER A 90 18.37 3.97 -9.24
C SER A 90 19.34 5.11 -9.56
N GLN A 91 19.09 6.32 -9.04
CA GLN A 91 20.00 7.46 -9.20
C GLN A 91 21.30 7.28 -8.42
N ILE A 92 21.26 6.66 -7.24
CA ILE A 92 22.46 6.34 -6.46
C ILE A 92 23.29 5.28 -7.20
N GLU A 93 22.65 4.23 -7.72
CA GLU A 93 23.34 3.20 -8.50
C GLU A 93 23.95 3.75 -9.80
N ALA A 94 23.26 4.67 -10.48
CA ALA A 94 23.78 5.30 -11.69
C ALA A 94 25.05 6.14 -11.43
N LYS A 95 25.20 6.72 -10.23
CA LYS A 95 26.41 7.46 -9.83
C LYS A 95 27.55 6.56 -9.37
N SER A 96 27.27 5.33 -8.93
CA SER A 96 28.28 4.40 -8.44
C SER A 96 28.87 3.48 -9.52
N LYS A 97 28.24 3.38 -10.70
CA LYS A 97 28.85 2.72 -11.86
C LYS A 97 29.99 3.58 -12.42
N PRO A 98 31.21 3.02 -12.64
CA PRO A 98 32.27 3.77 -13.31
C PRO A 98 31.81 4.15 -14.71
N LEU A 99 32.04 5.42 -15.09
CA LEU A 99 31.86 5.88 -16.47
C LEU A 99 32.63 4.92 -17.39
N HIS A 100 31.95 4.36 -18.39
CA HIS A 100 32.60 3.57 -19.42
C HIS A 100 33.80 4.34 -20.00
N PRO A 101 34.96 3.71 -20.21
CA PRO A 101 36.21 4.38 -20.61
C PRO A 101 36.21 4.98 -22.03
N CYS A 102 35.05 5.12 -22.68
CA CYS A 102 34.92 5.59 -24.06
C CYS A 102 34.35 7.01 -24.18
N VAL A 103 34.49 7.85 -23.15
CA VAL A 103 34.32 9.31 -23.31
C VAL A 103 35.70 9.93 -23.23
N LYS A 104 36.48 9.76 -24.31
CA LYS A 104 37.65 10.61 -24.55
C LYS A 104 37.14 11.98 -24.99
N VAL A 105 37.37 12.97 -24.13
CA VAL A 105 37.27 14.39 -24.46
C VAL A 105 38.20 14.66 -25.63
N LEU A 106 37.63 14.98 -26.79
CA LEU A 106 38.38 15.54 -27.91
C LEU A 106 38.61 17.02 -27.58
N ASN A 107 39.88 17.37 -27.32
CA ASN A 107 40.39 18.72 -27.51
C ASN A 107 40.65 18.95 -29.00
#